data_AF-A0A3B3TZE8-F1
#
_entry.id   AF-A0A3B3TZE8-F1
#
_cell.length_a   1.000
_cell.length_b   1.000
_cell.length_c   1.000
_cell.angle_alpha   90.00
_cell.angle_beta   90.00
_cell.angle_gamma   90.00
#
_symmetry.space_group_name_H-M   'P 1'
#
loop_
_entity.id
_entity.type
_entity.pdbx_description
1 polymer ?
#
loop_
_entity_poly.entity_id
_entity_poly.type
_entity_poly.pdbx_seq_one_letter_code
_entity_poly.pdbx_strand_id
1 'polypeptide(L)'
;GFSRSSFPDLASTWLLVDAGIPKETVTTCVDNVVHRLSCDLESVISVETSLYGRTDNVTCSEGTSPDRVSNTHCSLAGVADVVKKRCNGKKVCELSTDVLGGSDPCRNTAKYLQTTYTCLPAFHRMTCEHSLSHLSCDQGQVIVVHGADYGRRDQTTCRYGRPANQIQNTACSSPTSKVAESCQGKNSCIIKASNSVFGDPCVGTYKYLEVAYNCQCKWTETLS
;
A
#
# COMPACT_ATOMS: atom_id res chain seq x y z
N GLY A 1 -43.19 -17.01 -47.25
CA GLY A 1 -42.36 -16.69 -46.07
C GLY A 1 -41.19 -15.87 -46.57
N PHE A 2 -40.83 -14.72 -45.99
CA PHE A 2 -40.57 -14.47 -44.58
C PHE A 2 -41.11 -13.10 -44.14
N SER A 3 -41.69 -13.08 -42.93
CA SER A 3 -42.11 -11.87 -42.22
C SER A 3 -40.88 -11.16 -41.64
N ARG A 4 -40.74 -9.85 -41.87
CA ARG A 4 -39.81 -8.99 -41.11
C ARG A 4 -40.56 -8.43 -39.91
N SER A 5 -40.35 -9.02 -38.74
CA SER A 5 -40.77 -8.43 -37.47
C SER A 5 -39.69 -7.44 -37.00
N SER A 6 -40.07 -6.17 -36.94
CA SER A 6 -39.33 -5.09 -36.28
C SER A 6 -39.37 -5.32 -34.77
N PHE A 7 -38.22 -5.51 -34.12
CA PHE A 7 -38.13 -5.49 -32.66
C PHE A 7 -37.77 -4.07 -32.20
N PRO A 8 -38.41 -3.54 -31.13
CA PRO A 8 -38.08 -2.24 -30.59
C PRO A 8 -36.76 -2.30 -29.80
N ASP A 9 -35.89 -1.31 -30.03
CA ASP A 9 -34.69 -1.06 -29.23
C ASP A 9 -35.06 -0.74 -27.78
N LEU A 10 -34.87 -1.72 -26.89
CA LEU A 10 -34.87 -1.48 -25.46
C LEU A 10 -33.50 -0.92 -25.08
N ALA A 11 -33.41 0.42 -25.04
CA ALA A 11 -32.31 1.12 -24.40
C ALA A 11 -32.25 0.71 -22.91
N SER A 12 -31.31 -0.17 -22.59
CA SER A 12 -31.01 -0.56 -21.21
C SER A 12 -30.24 0.58 -20.55
N THR A 13 -30.96 1.43 -19.82
CA THR A 13 -30.36 2.43 -18.92
C THR A 13 -29.79 1.70 -17.72
N TRP A 14 -28.52 1.30 -17.82
CA TRP A 14 -27.75 0.88 -16.66
C TRP A 14 -27.55 2.10 -15.75
N LEU A 15 -28.31 2.15 -14.67
CA LEU A 15 -28.00 3.00 -13.52
C LEU A 15 -26.66 2.48 -12.96
N LEU A 16 -25.56 3.13 -13.33
CA LEU A 16 -24.28 2.95 -12.67
C LEU A 16 -24.43 3.48 -11.25
N VAL A 17 -24.73 2.59 -10.31
CA VAL A 17 -24.50 2.85 -8.90
C VAL A 17 -22.98 2.94 -8.77
N ASP A 18 -22.47 4.12 -8.39
CA ASP A 18 -21.05 4.36 -8.12
C ASP A 18 -20.69 3.62 -6.83
N ALA A 19 -20.58 2.30 -6.93
CA ALA A 19 -20.11 1.45 -5.85
C ALA A 19 -18.63 1.74 -5.69
N GLY A 20 -18.30 2.62 -4.73
CA GLY A 20 -16.93 2.98 -4.40
C GLY A 20 -16.04 1.74 -4.24
N ILE A 21 -14.72 1.94 -4.37
CA ILE A 21 -13.73 0.86 -4.35
C ILE A 21 -13.90 0.01 -3.08
N PRO A 22 -14.01 -1.34 -3.20
CA PRO A 22 -14.17 -2.23 -2.06
C PRO A 22 -13.05 -2.06 -1.03
N LYS A 23 -13.43 -2.08 0.24
CA LYS A 23 -12.53 -1.98 1.38
C LYS A 23 -12.33 -3.34 2.02
N GLU A 24 -11.10 -3.66 2.35
CA GLU A 24 -10.73 -4.87 3.07
C GLU A 24 -10.33 -4.50 4.51
N THR A 25 -10.68 -5.35 5.48
CA THR A 25 -10.27 -5.17 6.87
C THR A 25 -9.58 -6.44 7.37
N VAL A 26 -8.35 -6.28 7.83
CA VAL A 26 -7.55 -7.37 8.42
C VAL A 26 -7.42 -7.11 9.91
N THR A 27 -7.67 -8.14 10.72
CA THR A 27 -7.53 -8.08 12.18
C THR A 27 -6.55 -9.14 12.67
N THR A 28 -5.59 -8.74 13.50
CA THR A 28 -4.61 -9.63 14.13
C THR A 28 -4.73 -9.54 15.65
N CYS A 29 -5.11 -10.65 16.28
CA CYS A 29 -5.50 -10.71 17.69
C CYS A 29 -4.35 -10.96 18.67
N VAL A 30 -3.19 -11.40 18.19
CA VAL A 30 -2.11 -11.94 19.03
C VAL A 30 -0.83 -11.14 18.78
N ASP A 31 -0.19 -10.68 19.86
CA ASP A 31 1.14 -10.08 19.80
C ASP A 31 2.13 -11.12 19.25
N ASN A 32 2.98 -10.74 18.28
CA ASN A 32 3.92 -11.58 17.51
C ASN A 32 3.35 -12.41 16.34
N VAL A 33 2.09 -12.22 15.97
CA VAL A 33 1.61 -12.71 14.66
C VAL A 33 1.85 -11.65 13.59
N VAL A 34 2.35 -12.05 12.43
CA VAL A 34 2.57 -11.15 11.29
C VAL A 34 1.23 -10.60 10.82
N HIS A 35 1.09 -9.28 10.85
CA HIS A 35 -0.03 -8.59 10.24
C HIS A 35 0.24 -8.44 8.74
N ARG A 36 -0.58 -9.10 7.92
CA ARG A 36 -0.37 -9.22 6.48
C ARG A 36 -1.52 -8.59 5.71
N LEU A 37 -1.20 -7.57 4.91
CA LEU A 37 -2.10 -6.96 3.92
C LEU A 37 -1.66 -7.42 2.54
N SER A 38 -2.62 -7.66 1.65
CA SER A 38 -2.32 -8.15 0.31
C SER A 38 -3.34 -7.61 -0.68
N CYS A 39 -2.86 -7.18 -1.84
CA CYS A 39 -3.69 -6.84 -2.99
C CYS A 39 -3.32 -7.76 -4.15
N ASP A 40 -4.35 -8.21 -4.87
CA ASP A 40 -4.18 -9.02 -6.08
C ASP A 40 -4.06 -8.13 -7.34
N LEU A 41 -3.79 -8.76 -8.49
CA LEU A 41 -3.76 -8.08 -9.80
C LEU A 41 -2.72 -6.93 -9.90
N GLU A 42 -2.95 -5.96 -10.79
CA GLU A 42 -2.16 -4.72 -10.92
C GLU A 42 -2.69 -3.62 -9.98
N SER A 43 -2.79 -3.96 -8.70
CA SER A 43 -3.23 -3.02 -7.66
C SER A 43 -2.25 -2.98 -6.49
N VAL A 44 -2.35 -1.94 -5.69
CA VAL A 44 -1.50 -1.70 -4.53
C VAL A 44 -2.32 -1.28 -3.32
N ILE A 45 -1.78 -1.58 -2.14
CA ILE A 45 -2.39 -1.25 -0.86
C ILE A 45 -2.46 0.27 -0.70
N SER A 46 -3.63 0.77 -0.33
CA SER A 46 -3.87 2.13 0.15
C SER A 46 -4.58 2.05 1.50
N VAL A 47 -3.82 2.21 2.57
CA VAL A 47 -4.32 2.15 3.95
C VAL A 47 -5.21 3.35 4.22
N GLU A 48 -6.42 3.11 4.71
CA GLU A 48 -7.36 4.17 5.12
C GLU A 48 -7.20 4.45 6.61
N THR A 49 -7.41 3.42 7.43
CA THR A 49 -7.37 3.47 8.89
C THR A 49 -6.57 2.30 9.44
N SER A 50 -5.92 2.50 10.58
CA SER A 50 -5.28 1.42 11.33
C SER A 50 -5.32 1.75 12.82
N LEU A 51 -5.57 0.72 13.62
CA LEU A 51 -5.74 0.78 15.07
C LEU A 51 -4.88 -0.32 15.70
N TYR A 52 -4.11 0.03 16.72
CA TYR A 52 -3.58 -0.94 17.68
C TYR A 52 -4.16 -0.62 19.06
N GLY A 53 -4.91 -1.55 19.64
CA GLY A 53 -5.64 -1.32 20.88
C GLY A 53 -6.88 -2.19 21.01
N ARG A 54 -7.95 -1.65 21.58
CA ARG A 54 -9.28 -2.25 21.67
C ARG A 54 -10.36 -1.16 21.68
N THR A 55 -11.30 -1.27 20.75
CA THR A 55 -12.45 -0.36 20.61
C THR A 55 -13.80 -1.04 20.86
N ASP A 56 -13.81 -2.36 21.03
CA ASP A 56 -15.02 -3.14 21.31
C ASP A 56 -14.69 -4.42 22.12
N ASN A 57 -15.73 -5.06 22.68
CA ASN A 57 -15.60 -6.24 23.54
C ASN A 57 -15.79 -7.58 22.80
N VAL A 58 -16.00 -7.57 21.48
CA VAL A 58 -16.29 -8.75 20.66
C VAL A 58 -15.07 -9.18 19.86
N THR A 59 -14.41 -8.24 19.20
CA THR A 59 -13.23 -8.46 18.36
C THR A 59 -12.12 -9.11 19.19
N CYS A 60 -11.63 -10.26 18.72
CA CYS A 60 -10.57 -11.01 19.41
C CYS A 60 -10.90 -11.30 20.89
N SER A 61 -12.15 -11.70 21.18
CA SER A 61 -12.61 -12.03 22.54
C SER A 61 -12.53 -13.54 22.86
N GLU A 62 -12.45 -14.39 21.84
CA GLU A 62 -12.39 -15.84 22.01
C GLU A 62 -11.18 -16.25 22.87
N GLY A 63 -11.44 -17.05 23.92
CA GLY A 63 -10.40 -17.48 24.87
C GLY A 63 -9.84 -16.39 25.78
N THR A 64 -10.39 -15.17 25.75
CA THR A 64 -9.91 -14.03 26.56
C THR A 64 -10.81 -13.80 27.78
N SER A 65 -10.21 -13.51 28.95
CA SER A 65 -10.96 -13.18 30.17
C SER A 65 -11.84 -11.91 30.00
N PRO A 66 -13.06 -11.87 30.55
CA PRO A 66 -13.95 -10.70 30.51
C PRO A 66 -13.29 -9.39 30.94
N ASP A 67 -12.43 -9.44 31.97
CA ASP A 67 -11.73 -8.25 32.48
C ASP A 67 -10.81 -7.63 31.42
N ARG A 68 -10.20 -8.47 30.58
CA ARG A 68 -9.23 -8.06 29.55
C ARG A 68 -9.89 -7.52 28.28
N VAL A 69 -11.20 -7.71 28.10
CA VAL A 69 -11.99 -7.18 26.96
C VAL A 69 -12.91 -6.01 27.37
N SER A 70 -12.98 -5.71 28.67
CA SER A 70 -13.85 -4.65 29.22
C SER A 70 -13.45 -3.24 28.79
N ASN A 71 -12.14 -2.97 28.66
CA ASN A 71 -11.64 -1.66 28.27
C ASN A 71 -11.67 -1.49 26.74
N THR A 72 -12.71 -0.82 26.25
CA THR A 72 -12.96 -0.51 24.83
C THR A 72 -12.55 0.91 24.44
N HIS A 73 -11.84 1.63 25.30
CA HIS A 73 -11.31 2.96 25.00
C HIS A 73 -9.79 2.92 25.03
N CYS A 74 -9.21 1.94 24.35
CA CYS A 74 -7.78 1.76 24.23
C CYS A 74 -7.34 1.90 22.78
N SER A 75 -6.49 2.88 22.49
CA SER A 75 -5.89 3.04 21.18
C SER A 75 -4.53 3.70 21.28
N LEU A 76 -3.57 3.18 20.50
CA LEU A 76 -2.29 3.82 20.30
C LEU A 76 -2.41 4.87 19.18
N ALA A 77 -2.04 6.12 19.47
CA ALA A 77 -2.04 7.19 18.47
C ALA A 77 -0.93 6.99 17.43
N GLY A 78 -1.17 7.43 16.18
CA GLY A 78 -0.17 7.41 15.10
C GLY A 78 0.06 6.06 14.41
N VAL A 79 -0.67 5.01 14.80
CA VAL A 79 -0.56 3.67 14.18
C VAL A 79 -0.84 3.72 12.68
N ALA A 80 -1.88 4.46 12.27
CA ALA A 80 -2.23 4.65 10.87
C ALA A 80 -1.08 5.24 10.04
N ASP A 81 -0.34 6.21 10.57
CA ASP A 81 0.77 6.84 9.84
C ASP A 81 1.95 5.89 9.67
N VAL A 82 2.25 5.08 10.70
CA VAL A 82 3.29 4.04 10.63
C VAL A 82 2.92 2.99 9.59
N VAL A 83 1.67 2.51 9.60
CA VAL A 83 1.19 1.48 8.68
C VAL A 83 1.09 2.03 7.25
N LYS A 84 0.57 3.25 7.04
CA LYS A 84 0.58 3.95 5.74
C LYS A 84 1.99 4.06 5.17
N LYS A 85 2.94 4.54 5.98
CA LYS A 85 4.33 4.69 5.56
C LYS A 85 4.99 3.37 5.16
N ARG A 86 4.61 2.26 5.82
CA ARG A 86 5.20 0.94 5.56
C ARG A 86 4.51 0.17 4.44
N CYS A 87 3.21 0.37 4.24
CA CYS A 87 2.39 -0.48 3.37
C CYS A 87 1.90 0.19 2.09
N ASN A 88 1.69 1.51 2.08
CA ASN A 88 1.11 2.15 0.90
C ASN A 88 1.99 1.95 -0.34
N GLY A 89 1.34 1.65 -1.46
CA GLY A 89 2.01 1.38 -2.72
C GLY A 89 2.63 -0.02 -2.84
N LYS A 90 2.53 -0.88 -1.83
CA LYS A 90 2.99 -2.28 -1.92
C LYS A 90 1.86 -3.20 -2.38
N LYS A 91 2.22 -4.30 -3.04
CA LYS A 91 1.28 -5.42 -3.30
C LYS A 91 1.03 -6.25 -2.05
N VAL A 92 2.10 -6.54 -1.31
CA VAL A 92 2.06 -7.30 -0.06
C VAL A 92 2.80 -6.49 0.99
N CYS A 93 2.18 -6.32 2.15
CA CYS A 93 2.79 -5.69 3.31
C CYS A 93 2.69 -6.63 4.51
N GLU A 94 3.83 -6.93 5.11
CA GLU A 94 3.93 -7.75 6.33
C GLU A 94 4.63 -6.92 7.41
N LEU A 95 4.01 -6.84 8.59
CA LEU A 95 4.54 -6.07 9.71
C LEU A 95 4.24 -6.74 11.05
N SER A 96 5.17 -6.61 11.99
CA SER A 96 5.01 -7.03 13.39
C SER A 96 4.60 -5.83 14.25
N THR A 97 3.95 -6.07 15.39
CA THR A 97 3.62 -5.03 16.37
C THR A 97 4.86 -4.29 16.89
N ASP A 98 6.04 -4.92 16.86
CA ASP A 98 7.32 -4.30 17.23
C ASP A 98 7.63 -3.01 16.46
N VAL A 99 7.15 -2.93 15.21
CA VAL A 99 7.43 -1.77 14.34
C VAL A 99 6.65 -0.52 14.70
N LEU A 100 5.64 -0.64 15.57
CA LEU A 100 4.82 0.46 16.04
C LEU A 100 5.54 1.30 17.10
N GLY A 101 6.71 0.85 17.59
CA GLY A 101 7.65 1.66 18.37
C GLY A 101 7.12 2.17 19.72
N GLY A 102 6.02 1.63 20.22
CA GLY A 102 5.25 2.22 21.32
C GLY A 102 4.87 1.21 22.38
N SER A 103 5.16 1.59 23.63
CA SER A 103 4.68 0.98 24.86
C SER A 103 3.22 0.58 24.79
N ASP A 104 2.88 -0.52 25.47
CA ASP A 104 1.52 -1.00 25.63
C ASP A 104 0.54 0.16 25.94
N PRO A 105 -0.41 0.49 25.03
CA PRO A 105 -1.33 1.62 25.21
C PRO A 105 -2.31 1.42 26.38
N CYS A 106 -2.53 0.18 26.82
CA CYS A 106 -3.43 -0.14 27.92
C CYS A 106 -3.03 -1.48 28.55
N ARG A 107 -2.30 -1.38 29.68
CA ARG A 107 -1.90 -2.56 30.45
C ARG A 107 -3.10 -3.40 30.85
N ASN A 108 -2.92 -4.72 30.85
CA ASN A 108 -3.93 -5.73 31.18
C ASN A 108 -5.15 -5.82 30.22
N THR A 109 -5.22 -4.99 29.19
CA THR A 109 -6.22 -5.13 28.11
C THR A 109 -5.64 -5.98 26.99
N ALA A 110 -6.42 -6.95 26.48
CA ALA A 110 -6.08 -7.68 25.28
C ALA A 110 -6.26 -6.77 24.05
N LYS A 111 -5.22 -6.62 23.24
CA LYS A 111 -5.22 -5.69 22.10
C LYS A 111 -5.31 -6.45 20.79
N TYR A 112 -5.70 -5.76 19.73
CA TYR A 112 -5.62 -6.24 18.35
C TYR A 112 -5.11 -5.13 17.45
N LEU A 113 -4.43 -5.53 16.37
CA LEU A 113 -4.11 -4.65 15.25
C LEU A 113 -5.18 -4.86 14.18
N GLN A 114 -5.93 -3.82 13.88
CA GLN A 114 -6.94 -3.83 12.83
C GLN A 114 -6.63 -2.73 11.81
N THR A 115 -6.56 -3.11 10.54
CA THR A 115 -6.27 -2.18 9.44
C THR A 115 -7.32 -2.33 8.36
N THR A 116 -7.89 -1.20 7.95
CA THR A 116 -8.78 -1.12 6.79
C THR A 116 -8.04 -0.45 5.64
N TYR A 117 -8.06 -1.09 4.46
CA TYR A 117 -7.37 -0.61 3.27
C TYR A 117 -8.19 -0.88 2.01
N THR A 118 -7.81 -0.20 0.93
CA THR A 118 -8.32 -0.45 -0.42
C THR A 118 -7.18 -0.88 -1.32
N CYS A 119 -7.52 -1.65 -2.36
CA CYS A 119 -6.59 -2.00 -3.42
C CYS A 119 -6.82 -1.08 -4.62
N LEU A 120 -5.91 -0.13 -4.82
CA LEU A 120 -6.01 0.85 -5.89
C LEU A 120 -5.28 0.35 -7.14
N PRO A 121 -5.89 0.41 -8.32
CA PRO A 121 -5.17 0.16 -9.58
C PRO A 121 -3.98 1.10 -9.72
N ALA A 122 -2.79 0.53 -9.92
CA ALA A 122 -1.56 1.31 -10.03
C ALA A 122 -0.52 0.61 -10.89
N PHE A 123 0.23 1.41 -11.64
CA PHE A 123 1.44 0.97 -12.32
C PHE A 123 2.53 0.70 -11.30
N HIS A 124 3.20 -0.44 -11.49
CA HIS A 124 4.33 -0.86 -10.67
C HIS A 124 5.63 -0.77 -11.45
N ARG A 125 6.52 0.16 -11.08
CA ARG A 125 7.80 0.39 -11.77
C ARG A 125 8.96 -0.02 -10.90
N MET A 126 9.73 -0.99 -11.40
CA MET A 126 11.00 -1.43 -10.81
C MET A 126 12.15 -0.82 -11.61
N THR A 127 13.11 -0.21 -10.93
CA THR A 127 14.29 0.41 -11.55
C THR A 127 15.52 0.04 -10.74
N CYS A 128 16.45 -0.69 -11.35
CA CYS A 128 17.68 -1.11 -10.66
C CYS A 128 18.56 0.08 -10.26
N GLU A 129 19.35 -0.09 -9.20
CA GLU A 129 20.29 0.94 -8.75
C GLU A 129 21.25 1.36 -9.88
N HIS A 130 21.45 2.67 -9.98
CA HIS A 130 22.15 3.44 -11.03
C HIS A 130 21.38 3.68 -12.33
N SER A 131 20.19 3.10 -12.51
CA SER A 131 19.33 3.35 -13.67
C SER A 131 18.38 4.54 -13.47
N LEU A 132 17.79 5.02 -14.56
CA LEU A 132 16.76 6.06 -14.55
C LEU A 132 15.37 5.41 -14.57
N SER A 133 14.49 5.88 -13.70
CA SER A 133 13.07 5.52 -13.69
C SER A 133 12.28 6.59 -14.45
N HIS A 134 11.50 6.14 -15.43
CA HIS A 134 10.66 6.99 -16.26
C HIS A 134 9.20 6.73 -15.89
N LEU A 135 8.54 7.74 -15.32
CA LEU A 135 7.12 7.72 -15.01
C LEU A 135 6.42 8.63 -16.02
N SER A 136 5.35 8.15 -16.63
CA SER A 136 4.58 8.93 -17.60
C SER A 136 3.12 8.53 -17.57
N CYS A 137 2.28 9.50 -17.92
CA CYS A 137 0.83 9.37 -18.10
C CYS A 137 0.43 9.89 -19.47
N ASP A 138 -0.74 9.49 -19.94
CA ASP A 138 -1.27 9.95 -21.22
C ASP A 138 -1.63 11.45 -21.17
N GLN A 139 -1.87 12.04 -22.35
CA GLN A 139 -2.18 13.45 -22.47
C GLN A 139 -3.41 13.83 -21.62
N GLY A 140 -3.28 14.90 -20.85
CA GLY A 140 -4.35 15.38 -19.95
C GLY A 140 -4.38 14.73 -18.57
N GLN A 141 -3.49 13.75 -18.31
CA GLN A 141 -3.35 13.09 -17.01
C GLN A 141 -2.09 13.54 -16.26
N VAL A 142 -2.09 13.30 -14.94
CA VAL A 142 -0.99 13.54 -14.02
C VAL A 142 -0.66 12.30 -13.21
N ILE A 143 0.62 12.19 -12.85
CA ILE A 143 1.17 11.17 -11.98
C ILE A 143 0.69 11.40 -10.55
N VAL A 144 0.12 10.38 -9.95
CA VAL A 144 -0.17 10.31 -8.52
C VAL A 144 0.59 9.14 -7.93
N VAL A 145 1.56 9.43 -7.07
CA VAL A 145 2.43 8.43 -6.45
C VAL A 145 1.75 7.91 -5.18
N HIS A 146 1.55 6.59 -5.10
CA HIS A 146 0.97 5.91 -3.94
C HIS A 146 2.03 5.46 -2.94
N GLY A 147 3.24 5.15 -3.41
CA GLY A 147 4.35 4.76 -2.56
C GLY A 147 5.62 4.54 -3.36
N ALA A 148 6.75 4.65 -2.67
CA ALA A 148 8.05 4.30 -3.22
C ALA A 148 8.97 3.72 -2.13
N ASP A 149 9.80 2.76 -2.51
CA ASP A 149 10.78 2.12 -1.64
C ASP A 149 12.09 1.93 -2.39
N TYR A 150 13.21 2.29 -1.75
CA TYR A 150 14.55 2.09 -2.30
C TYR A 150 15.31 1.09 -1.44
N GLY A 151 15.61 -0.08 -1.99
CA GLY A 151 16.17 -1.18 -1.21
C GLY A 151 16.24 -2.48 -1.99
N ARG A 152 16.08 -3.61 -1.31
CA ARG A 152 15.95 -4.94 -1.88
C ARG A 152 15.06 -5.79 -0.98
N ARG A 153 13.99 -6.33 -1.54
CA ARG A 153 13.02 -7.19 -0.86
C ARG A 153 12.92 -8.61 -1.40
N ASP A 154 13.67 -8.91 -2.46
CA ASP A 154 13.76 -10.24 -3.05
C ASP A 154 15.15 -10.47 -3.71
N GLN A 155 15.44 -11.74 -4.02
CA GLN A 155 16.72 -12.15 -4.63
C GLN A 155 16.67 -12.22 -6.16
N THR A 156 15.51 -11.96 -6.78
CA THR A 156 15.27 -12.20 -8.21
C THR A 156 15.30 -10.91 -9.03
N THR A 157 14.77 -9.82 -8.49
CA THR A 157 14.73 -8.49 -9.07
C THR A 157 16.13 -7.91 -9.17
N CYS A 158 16.46 -7.35 -10.34
CA CYS A 158 17.74 -6.69 -10.61
C CYS A 158 18.97 -7.56 -10.28
N ARG A 159 18.88 -8.88 -10.47
CA ARG A 159 19.95 -9.85 -10.13
C ARG A 159 20.99 -10.06 -11.22
N TYR A 160 20.70 -9.67 -12.46
CA TYR A 160 21.55 -10.01 -13.62
C TYR A 160 22.96 -9.42 -13.46
N GLY A 161 23.98 -10.26 -13.62
CA GLY A 161 25.38 -9.87 -13.48
C GLY A 161 25.82 -9.47 -12.07
N ARG A 162 25.02 -9.76 -11.03
CA ARG A 162 25.34 -9.41 -9.64
C ARG A 162 25.88 -10.61 -8.86
N PRO A 163 26.92 -10.41 -8.03
CA PRO A 163 27.42 -11.46 -7.15
C PRO A 163 26.41 -11.77 -6.04
N ALA A 164 26.43 -13.00 -5.53
CA ALA A 164 25.44 -13.49 -4.56
C ALA A 164 25.35 -12.60 -3.32
N ASN A 165 26.48 -12.17 -2.77
CA ASN A 165 26.52 -11.32 -1.56
C ASN A 165 25.76 -10.00 -1.71
N GLN A 166 25.64 -9.44 -2.92
CA GLN A 166 24.92 -8.19 -3.17
C GLN A 166 23.40 -8.37 -3.25
N ILE A 167 22.90 -9.61 -3.37
CA ILE A 167 21.47 -9.91 -3.56
C ILE A 167 20.85 -10.69 -2.38
N GLN A 168 21.65 -11.13 -1.40
CA GLN A 168 21.15 -11.92 -0.26
C GLN A 168 20.27 -11.12 0.70
N ASN A 169 20.61 -9.85 0.95
CA ASN A 169 19.88 -9.03 1.92
C ASN A 169 18.54 -8.55 1.34
N THR A 170 17.47 -9.28 1.64
CA THR A 170 16.09 -8.96 1.26
C THR A 170 15.32 -8.22 2.35
N ALA A 171 15.96 -7.93 3.49
CA ALA A 171 15.38 -7.12 4.55
C ALA A 171 15.70 -5.62 4.39
N CYS A 172 16.26 -5.23 3.24
CA CYS A 172 16.64 -3.86 2.97
C CYS A 172 15.45 -3.08 2.40
N SER A 173 14.83 -2.23 3.21
CA SER A 173 13.69 -1.41 2.79
C SER A 173 13.87 0.00 3.32
N SER A 174 13.65 0.98 2.44
CA SER A 174 13.67 2.39 2.79
C SER A 174 12.52 3.11 2.09
N PRO A 175 11.32 3.14 2.70
CA PRO A 175 10.19 3.90 2.20
C PRO A 175 10.56 5.38 2.05
N THR A 176 10.20 6.00 0.93
CA THR A 176 10.65 7.36 0.60
C THR A 176 9.57 8.21 -0.05
N SER A 177 9.50 9.49 0.34
CA SER A 177 8.64 10.51 -0.26
C SER A 177 9.27 11.20 -1.48
N LYS A 178 10.58 11.00 -1.72
CA LYS A 178 11.35 11.76 -2.72
C LYS A 178 10.83 11.59 -4.15
N VAL A 179 10.22 10.44 -4.46
CA VAL A 179 9.57 10.23 -5.76
C VAL A 179 8.33 11.09 -5.89
N ALA A 180 7.47 11.13 -4.86
CA ALA A 180 6.29 12.00 -4.84
C ALA A 180 6.70 13.47 -4.90
N GLU A 181 7.67 13.91 -4.08
CA GLU A 181 8.23 15.27 -4.10
C GLU A 181 8.72 15.69 -5.50
N SER A 182 9.29 14.74 -6.26
CA SER A 182 9.84 15.01 -7.60
C SER A 182 8.82 14.89 -8.74
N CYS A 183 7.84 13.99 -8.62
CA CYS A 183 7.02 13.54 -9.75
C CYS A 183 5.52 13.81 -9.61
N GLN A 184 5.01 14.02 -8.40
CA GLN A 184 3.59 14.22 -8.15
C GLN A 184 3.02 15.39 -8.98
N GLY A 185 1.87 15.18 -9.62
CA GLY A 185 1.17 16.20 -10.41
C GLY A 185 1.79 16.51 -11.78
N LYS A 186 2.93 15.89 -12.13
CA LYS A 186 3.54 16.02 -13.46
C LYS A 186 2.92 15.00 -14.41
N ASN A 187 2.94 15.29 -15.71
CA ASN A 187 2.55 14.31 -16.73
C ASN A 187 3.66 13.28 -17.01
N SER A 188 4.92 13.70 -16.91
CA SER A 188 6.11 12.85 -17.06
C SER A 188 7.19 13.25 -16.06
N CYS A 189 7.95 12.28 -15.55
CA CYS A 189 9.00 12.47 -14.58
C CYS A 189 10.13 11.46 -14.81
N ILE A 190 11.38 11.92 -14.65
CA ILE A 190 12.55 11.05 -14.64
C ILE A 190 13.26 11.21 -13.30
N ILE A 191 13.53 10.09 -12.62
CA ILE A 191 14.25 10.07 -11.35
C ILE A 191 15.29 8.95 -11.34
N LYS A 192 16.50 9.25 -10.85
CA LYS A 192 17.61 8.28 -10.80
C LYS A 192 17.52 7.42 -9.54
N ALA A 193 17.54 6.10 -9.70
CA ALA A 193 17.60 5.14 -8.60
C ALA A 193 19.02 5.09 -8.02
N SER A 194 19.40 6.04 -7.17
CA SER A 194 20.77 6.10 -6.61
C SER A 194 20.83 6.57 -5.17
N ASN A 195 21.91 6.18 -4.48
CA ASN A 195 22.22 6.61 -3.11
C ASN A 195 22.29 8.14 -2.96
N SER A 196 22.71 8.85 -4.01
CA SER A 196 22.73 10.33 -3.99
C SER A 196 21.33 10.94 -3.88
N VAL A 197 20.30 10.24 -4.38
CA VAL A 197 18.91 10.69 -4.30
C VAL A 197 18.28 10.14 -3.02
N PHE A 198 18.41 8.85 -2.74
CA PHE A 198 17.62 8.18 -1.70
C PHE A 198 18.38 7.88 -0.39
N GLY A 199 19.70 8.09 -0.35
CA GLY A 199 20.57 7.54 0.71
C GLY A 199 20.90 6.06 0.47
N ASP A 200 21.76 5.48 1.31
CA ASP A 200 22.10 4.05 1.25
C ASP A 200 21.60 3.32 2.51
N PRO A 201 20.44 2.64 2.45
CA PRO A 201 19.88 1.95 3.61
C PRO A 201 20.60 0.65 3.97
N CYS A 202 21.42 0.09 3.08
CA CYS A 202 22.06 -1.22 3.29
C CYS A 202 23.33 -1.35 2.45
N VAL A 203 24.42 -0.75 2.95
CA VAL A 203 25.72 -0.74 2.27
C VAL A 203 26.16 -2.16 1.89
N GLY A 204 26.64 -2.32 0.65
CA GLY A 204 27.06 -3.60 0.09
C GLY A 204 25.94 -4.45 -0.51
N THR A 205 24.68 -4.02 -0.40
CA THR A 205 23.54 -4.63 -1.09
C THR A 205 23.22 -3.82 -2.35
N TYR A 206 23.08 -4.50 -3.50
CA TYR A 206 22.65 -3.85 -4.74
C TYR A 206 21.14 -3.65 -4.68
N LYS A 207 20.66 -2.41 -4.81
CA LYS A 207 19.27 -2.05 -4.56
C LYS A 207 18.47 -1.88 -5.86
N TYR A 208 17.19 -1.62 -5.71
CA TYR A 208 16.28 -1.15 -6.74
C TYR A 208 15.28 -0.17 -6.13
N LEU A 209 14.83 0.77 -6.96
CA LEU A 209 13.71 1.64 -6.67
C LEU A 209 12.44 0.96 -7.16
N GLU A 210 11.44 0.91 -6.29
CA GLU A 210 10.10 0.46 -6.59
C GLU A 210 9.14 1.62 -6.40
N VAL A 211 8.31 1.88 -7.42
CA VAL A 211 7.36 2.97 -7.42
C VAL A 211 6.00 2.44 -7.82
N ALA A 212 5.00 2.73 -6.98
CA ALA A 212 3.60 2.56 -7.32
C ALA A 212 2.98 3.92 -7.60
N TYR A 213 2.41 4.10 -8.79
CA TYR A 213 1.73 5.32 -9.19
C TYR A 213 0.56 5.03 -10.11
N ASN A 214 -0.42 5.92 -10.15
CA ASN A 214 -1.44 5.90 -11.18
C ASN A 214 -1.49 7.24 -11.93
N CYS A 215 -2.33 7.27 -12.97
CA CYS A 215 -2.54 8.43 -13.80
C CYS A 215 -3.97 8.92 -13.60
N GLN A 216 -4.12 10.18 -13.18
CA GLN A 216 -5.42 10.78 -12.93
C GLN A 216 -5.65 11.95 -13.90
N CYS A 217 -6.86 12.07 -14.43
CA CYS A 217 -7.24 13.21 -15.25
C CYS A 217 -7.20 14.48 -14.39
N LYS A 218 -6.68 15.58 -14.93
CA LYS A 218 -6.65 16.89 -14.21
C LYS A 218 -8.03 17.47 -13.88
N TRP A 219 -9.11 16.89 -14.43
CA TRP A 219 -10.44 17.53 -14.53
C TRP A 219 -11.56 16.76 -13.84
N THR A 220 -11.28 16.03 -12.75
CA THR A 220 -12.34 15.40 -11.94
C THR A 220 -12.67 16.22 -10.68
N GLU A 221 -12.89 17.53 -10.82
CA GLU A 221 -13.51 18.39 -9.79
C GLU A 221 -14.38 19.52 -10.39
N THR A 222 -15.10 19.28 -11.50
CA THR A 222 -16.08 20.25 -12.02
C THR A 222 -17.39 19.64 -12.53
N LEU A 223 -17.86 18.54 -11.93
CA LEU A 223 -19.26 18.13 -12.06
C LEU A 223 -19.79 17.65 -10.71
N SER A 224 -20.15 18.61 -9.86
CA SER A 224 -21.08 18.46 -8.73
C SER A 224 -22.00 19.67 -8.71
#